data_AF-A0A7C7WDG3-F1
#
_entry.id   AF-A0A7C7WDG3-F1
#
_cell.length_a   1.000
_cell.length_b   1.000
_cell.length_c   1.000
_cell.angle_alpha   90.00
_cell.angle_beta   90.00
_cell.angle_gamma   90.00
#
_symmetry.space_group_name_H-M   'P 1'
#
loop_
_entity.id
_entity.type
_entity.pdbx_description
1 polymer ?
#
loop_
_entity_poly.entity_id
_entity_poly.type
_entity_poly.pdbx_seq_one_letter_code
_entity_poly.pdbx_strand_id
1 'polypeptide(L)'
;MSMRSLWATVTPMLVALLVLTTAPAAVHAQPREEATADNVFTGTLDVRMGQRVFRQQCGRCHGRDGAGGELGPDLTQGLSSASTDAGLFQIVREGIPNTQMIGISRRSTDQSVWMVVSYLNSLNDTADVDVPGSATSGQQLFAGKGN
;
A
#
# COMPACT_ATOMS: atom_id res chain seq x y z
N MET A 1 -63.94 22.96 51.40
CA MET A 1 -64.25 23.17 49.97
C MET A 1 -63.58 24.48 49.53
N SER A 2 -62.43 24.40 48.85
CA SER A 2 -61.94 25.35 47.84
C SER A 2 -60.50 24.97 47.51
N MET A 3 -60.37 23.91 46.73
CA MET A 3 -59.12 23.48 46.12
C MET A 3 -58.95 24.34 44.87
N ARG A 4 -58.07 25.34 44.91
CA ARG A 4 -57.84 26.26 43.78
C ARG A 4 -56.36 26.27 43.42
N SER A 5 -56.07 25.53 42.34
CA SER A 5 -55.08 25.79 41.30
C SER A 5 -53.62 26.00 41.72
N LEU A 6 -52.89 24.90 41.91
CA LEU A 6 -51.42 24.85 41.91
C LEU A 6 -50.82 24.46 40.54
N TRP A 7 -51.61 24.48 39.46
CA TRP A 7 -51.20 24.05 38.11
C TRP A 7 -51.26 25.20 37.09
N ALA A 8 -50.61 26.34 37.37
CA ALA A 8 -50.62 27.47 36.43
C ALA A 8 -49.27 28.15 36.22
N THR A 9 -48.16 27.60 36.72
CA THR A 9 -46.82 28.19 36.53
C THR A 9 -45.76 27.20 36.03
N VAL A 10 -46.12 25.94 35.75
CA VAL A 10 -45.16 24.90 35.30
C VAL A 10 -44.99 24.89 33.76
N THR A 11 -45.73 25.74 33.02
CA THR A 11 -45.80 25.72 31.54
C THR A 11 -45.56 27.11 30.93
N PRO A 12 -44.33 27.67 31.05
CA PRO A 12 -43.66 27.97 29.78
C PRO A 12 -42.13 27.78 29.82
N MET A 13 -41.56 27.20 30.88
CA MET A 13 -40.10 27.06 30.99
C MET A 13 -39.52 25.76 30.36
N LEU A 14 -40.36 24.99 29.65
CA LEU A 14 -39.99 23.71 29.02
C LEU A 14 -40.04 23.72 27.47
N VAL A 15 -40.43 24.83 26.84
CA VAL A 15 -40.56 24.91 25.37
C VAL A 15 -39.36 25.59 24.68
N ALA A 16 -38.48 26.26 25.44
CA ALA A 16 -37.31 26.95 24.86
C ALA A 16 -36.04 26.07 24.70
N LEU A 17 -36.07 24.81 25.13
CA LEU A 17 -34.92 23.89 25.10
C LEU A 17 -35.12 22.71 24.12
N LEU A 18 -35.93 22.90 23.08
CA LEU A 18 -36.21 21.89 22.05
C LEU A 18 -36.06 22.45 20.63
N VAL A 19 -35.05 23.28 20.38
CA VAL A 19 -34.70 23.78 19.04
C VAL A 19 -33.19 23.69 18.79
N LEU A 20 -32.55 22.56 19.16
CA LEU A 20 -31.09 22.45 18.99
C LEU A 20 -30.56 21.05 18.65
N THR A 21 -31.21 20.24 17.80
CA THR A 21 -30.58 18.96 17.37
C THR A 21 -30.99 18.44 15.98
N THR A 22 -31.01 19.27 14.93
CA THR A 22 -30.98 18.72 13.56
C THR A 22 -29.98 19.46 12.69
N ALA A 23 -28.71 19.41 13.07
CA ALA A 23 -27.63 19.59 12.11
C ALA A 23 -27.49 18.27 11.34
N PRO A 24 -27.63 18.25 9.99
CA PRO A 24 -27.22 17.08 9.24
C PRO A 24 -25.72 16.93 9.46
N ALA A 25 -25.29 15.76 9.93
CA ALA A 25 -23.89 15.37 9.82
C ALA A 25 -23.58 15.34 8.33
N ALA A 26 -23.06 16.47 7.81
CA ALA A 26 -22.33 16.45 6.58
C ALA A 26 -21.20 15.45 6.83
N VAL A 27 -21.37 14.25 6.30
CA VAL A 27 -20.30 13.27 6.17
C VAL A 27 -19.16 14.06 5.56
N HIS A 28 -18.15 14.37 6.36
CA HIS A 28 -16.89 14.86 5.83
C HIS A 28 -16.34 13.71 4.99
N ALA A 29 -16.74 13.70 3.72
CA ALA A 29 -16.00 13.03 2.68
C ALA A 29 -14.63 13.71 2.72
N GLN A 30 -13.70 13.08 3.45
CA GLN A 30 -12.30 13.44 3.34
C GLN A 30 -11.99 13.38 1.85
N PRO A 31 -11.37 14.42 1.27
CA PRO A 31 -10.83 14.30 -0.07
C PRO A 31 -9.97 13.05 -0.04
N ARG A 32 -10.35 12.03 -0.83
CA ARG A 32 -9.46 10.89 -1.06
C ARG A 32 -8.27 11.55 -1.71
N GLU A 33 -7.19 11.69 -0.94
CA GLU A 33 -5.93 12.25 -1.41
C GLU A 33 -5.60 11.48 -2.69
N GLU A 34 -5.83 12.15 -3.81
CA GLU A 34 -5.57 11.64 -5.13
C GLU A 34 -4.10 11.26 -5.11
N ALA A 35 -3.77 10.01 -5.43
CA ALA A 35 -2.45 9.43 -5.20
C ALA A 35 -1.37 10.15 -6.03
N THR A 36 -0.94 11.32 -5.54
CA THR A 36 0.29 12.04 -5.86
C THR A 36 1.32 11.81 -4.75
N ALA A 37 1.05 10.89 -3.83
CA ALA A 37 1.95 10.53 -2.74
C ALA A 37 3.15 9.78 -3.30
N ASP A 38 4.32 10.41 -3.24
CA ASP A 38 5.61 9.76 -3.45
C ASP A 38 5.78 8.63 -2.42
N ASN A 39 6.45 7.56 -2.85
CA ASN A 39 6.71 6.41 -1.98
C ASN A 39 7.76 6.77 -0.90
N VAL A 40 7.32 6.85 0.35
CA VAL A 40 8.19 7.15 1.50
C VAL A 40 8.92 5.92 2.08
N PHE A 41 8.64 4.71 1.57
CA PHE A 41 9.14 3.44 2.12
C PHE A 41 10.28 2.87 1.27
N THR A 42 11.36 3.63 1.07
CA THR A 42 12.44 3.26 0.14
C THR A 42 13.67 2.63 0.80
N GLY A 43 13.64 2.41 2.12
CA GLY A 43 14.77 1.86 2.86
C GLY A 43 15.05 0.39 2.56
N THR A 44 16.27 -0.07 2.86
CA THR A 44 16.66 -1.49 2.70
C THR A 44 15.81 -2.45 3.52
N LEU A 45 15.28 -1.99 4.67
CA LEU A 45 14.31 -2.77 5.45
C LEU A 45 12.99 -2.89 4.69
N ASP A 46 12.46 -1.78 4.15
CA ASP A 46 11.20 -1.73 3.41
C ASP A 46 11.25 -2.63 2.17
N VAL A 47 12.33 -2.58 1.40
CA VAL A 47 12.58 -3.49 0.28
C VAL A 47 12.52 -4.96 0.72
N ARG A 48 13.19 -5.31 1.83
CA ARG A 48 13.16 -6.68 2.38
C ARG A 48 11.78 -7.07 2.92
N MET A 49 11.01 -6.14 3.47
CA MET A 49 9.62 -6.37 3.88
C MET A 49 8.75 -6.63 2.65
N GLY A 50 8.87 -5.77 1.64
CA GLY A 50 8.21 -5.88 0.34
C GLY A 50 8.47 -7.21 -0.35
N GLN A 51 9.73 -7.66 -0.40
CA GLN A 51 10.10 -8.95 -0.94
C GLN A 51 9.37 -10.12 -0.24
N ARG A 52 9.18 -10.04 1.07
CA ARG A 52 8.45 -11.09 1.80
C ARG A 52 6.98 -11.13 1.42
N VAL A 53 6.35 -9.96 1.32
CA VAL A 53 4.96 -9.84 0.87
C VAL A 53 4.82 -10.32 -0.58
N PHE A 54 5.71 -9.88 -1.47
CA PHE A 54 5.75 -10.28 -2.87
C PHE A 54 5.85 -11.80 -3.02
N ARG A 55 6.77 -12.46 -2.31
CA ARG A 55 6.91 -13.92 -2.37
C ARG A 55 5.66 -14.68 -1.93
N GLN A 56 4.89 -14.11 -1.01
CA GLN A 56 3.66 -14.74 -0.49
C GLN A 56 2.45 -14.52 -1.41
N GLN A 57 2.34 -13.34 -2.03
CA GLN A 57 1.11 -12.94 -2.72
C GLN A 57 1.26 -12.82 -4.24
N CYS A 58 2.46 -12.58 -4.75
CA CYS A 58 2.73 -12.31 -6.17
C CYS A 58 3.57 -13.44 -6.81
N GLY A 59 4.47 -14.03 -6.03
CA GLY A 59 5.51 -14.92 -6.57
C GLY A 59 5.02 -16.27 -7.12
N ARG A 60 3.76 -16.64 -6.87
CA ARG A 60 3.13 -17.78 -7.55
C ARG A 60 2.96 -17.52 -9.05
N CYS A 61 2.69 -16.28 -9.44
CA CYS A 61 2.46 -15.93 -10.84
C CYS A 61 3.72 -15.33 -11.48
N HIS A 62 4.42 -14.44 -10.77
CA HIS A 62 5.57 -13.71 -11.28
C HIS A 62 6.93 -14.32 -10.91
N GLY A 63 6.96 -15.56 -10.40
CA GLY A 63 8.17 -16.17 -9.88
C GLY A 63 8.59 -15.61 -8.51
N ARG A 64 9.36 -16.38 -7.73
CA ARG A 64 9.70 -16.00 -6.34
C ARG A 64 10.61 -14.76 -6.26
N ASP A 65 11.36 -14.51 -7.31
CA ASP A 65 12.28 -13.40 -7.50
C ASP A 65 11.71 -12.28 -8.39
N GLY A 66 10.57 -12.52 -9.06
CA GLY A 66 10.00 -11.59 -10.01
C GLY A 66 10.37 -11.87 -11.47
N ALA A 67 11.13 -12.94 -11.75
CA ALA A 67 11.58 -13.29 -13.10
C ALA A 67 10.48 -13.88 -14.01
N GLY A 68 9.22 -13.89 -13.56
CA GLY A 68 8.08 -14.36 -14.34
C GLY A 68 7.90 -15.89 -14.31
N GLY A 69 7.05 -16.37 -15.21
CA GLY A 69 6.74 -17.79 -15.40
C GLY A 69 5.54 -18.01 -16.32
N GLU A 70 4.95 -19.21 -16.29
CA GLU A 70 3.79 -19.54 -17.13
C GLU A 70 2.54 -18.71 -16.82
N LEU A 71 2.41 -18.21 -15.59
CA LEU A 71 1.21 -17.53 -15.10
C LEU A 71 1.30 -16.00 -15.16
N GLY A 72 2.51 -15.43 -15.21
CA GLY A 72 2.71 -13.99 -15.13
C GLY A 72 4.05 -13.56 -15.75
N PRO A 73 4.11 -12.33 -16.28
CA PRO A 73 5.31 -11.82 -16.93
C PRO A 73 6.48 -11.61 -15.95
N ASP A 74 7.67 -11.52 -16.53
CA ASP A 74 8.89 -11.04 -15.87
C ASP A 74 8.73 -9.57 -15.48
N LEU A 75 9.01 -9.26 -14.22
CA LEU A 75 8.92 -7.92 -13.62
C LEU A 75 10.31 -7.30 -13.39
N THR A 76 11.40 -8.02 -13.62
CA THR A 76 12.78 -7.54 -13.36
C THR A 76 13.21 -6.43 -14.30
N GLN A 77 12.56 -6.32 -15.45
CA GLN A 77 12.78 -5.24 -16.43
C GLN A 77 11.77 -4.10 -16.27
N GLY A 78 10.92 -4.15 -15.24
CA GLY A 78 9.90 -3.15 -14.95
C GLY A 78 8.57 -3.44 -15.61
N LEU A 79 7.57 -2.70 -15.16
CA LEU A 79 6.21 -2.86 -15.61
C LEU A 79 5.85 -1.76 -16.60
N SER A 80 5.72 -2.10 -17.89
CA SER A 80 5.34 -1.12 -18.93
C SER A 80 3.98 -0.46 -18.67
N SER A 81 3.12 -1.10 -17.87
CA SER A 81 1.79 -0.60 -17.48
C SER A 81 1.83 0.49 -16.40
N ALA A 82 2.99 0.76 -15.78
CA ALA A 82 3.14 1.79 -14.75
C ALA A 82 4.39 2.64 -15.02
N SER A 83 4.20 3.95 -15.19
CA SER A 83 5.30 4.90 -15.35
C SER A 83 5.70 5.60 -14.05
N THR A 84 4.96 5.40 -12.96
CA THR A 84 5.17 6.06 -11.66
C THR A 84 4.94 5.09 -10.50
N ASP A 85 5.54 5.40 -9.35
CA ASP A 85 5.34 4.67 -8.09
C ASP A 85 3.86 4.62 -7.68
N ALA A 86 3.13 5.72 -7.84
CA ALA A 86 1.68 5.76 -7.61
C ALA A 86 0.91 4.84 -8.56
N GLY A 87 1.32 4.75 -9.83
CA GLY A 87 0.75 3.80 -10.79
C GLY A 87 1.02 2.35 -10.38
N LEU A 88 2.25 2.04 -9.96
CA LEU A 88 2.60 0.71 -9.42
C LEU A 88 1.77 0.38 -8.19
N PHE A 89 1.60 1.33 -7.28
CA PHE A 89 0.77 1.15 -6.09
C PHE A 89 -0.67 0.76 -6.47
N GLN A 90 -1.30 1.48 -7.41
CA GLN A 90 -2.67 1.17 -7.84
C GLN A 90 -2.75 -0.22 -8.48
N ILE A 91 -1.81 -0.58 -9.35
CA ILE A 91 -1.78 -1.91 -9.96
C ILE A 91 -1.58 -3.01 -8.91
N VAL A 92 -0.68 -2.83 -7.95
CA VAL A 92 -0.49 -3.81 -6.87
C VAL A 92 -1.74 -3.88 -5.98
N ARG A 93 -2.39 -2.76 -5.71
CA ARG A 93 -3.58 -2.69 -4.85
C ARG A 93 -4.81 -3.32 -5.49
N GLU A 94 -5.06 -3.00 -6.75
CA GLU A 94 -6.34 -3.27 -7.42
C GLU A 94 -6.23 -4.35 -8.50
N GLY A 95 -5.03 -4.61 -9.01
CA GLY A 95 -4.80 -5.43 -10.19
C GLY A 95 -4.96 -4.63 -11.49
N ILE A 96 -4.95 -5.33 -12.62
CA ILE A 96 -5.20 -4.73 -13.93
C ILE A 96 -6.57 -5.22 -14.43
N PRO A 97 -7.56 -4.32 -14.60
CA PRO A 97 -8.89 -4.68 -15.09
C PRO A 97 -8.82 -5.45 -16.41
N ASN A 98 -9.71 -6.43 -16.58
CA ASN A 98 -9.78 -7.30 -17.77
C ASN A 98 -8.50 -8.12 -18.05
N THR A 99 -7.71 -8.40 -17.02
CA THR A 99 -6.56 -9.33 -17.10
C THR A 99 -6.62 -10.36 -15.96
N GLN A 100 -5.68 -11.30 -15.96
CA GLN A 100 -5.49 -12.24 -14.86
C GLN A 100 -4.68 -11.66 -13.69
N MET A 101 -4.14 -10.44 -13.83
CA MET A 101 -3.37 -9.80 -12.76
C MET A 101 -4.31 -9.24 -11.69
N ILE A 102 -4.46 -10.00 -10.61
CA ILE A 102 -5.29 -9.61 -9.47
C ILE A 102 -4.54 -8.68 -8.52
N GLY A 103 -5.29 -7.81 -7.85
CA GLY A 103 -4.76 -7.02 -6.75
C GLY A 103 -4.36 -7.87 -5.54
N ILE A 104 -3.44 -7.32 -4.74
CA ILE A 104 -3.03 -7.87 -3.45
C ILE A 104 -4.24 -8.04 -2.53
N SER A 105 -4.12 -8.88 -1.50
CA SER A 105 -5.19 -9.08 -0.51
C SER A 105 -5.75 -7.75 -0.01
N ARG A 106 -7.09 -7.62 0.02
CA ARG A 106 -7.81 -6.45 0.56
C ARG A 106 -7.50 -6.17 2.05
N ARG A 107 -6.88 -7.13 2.74
CA ARG A 107 -6.45 -6.98 4.14
C ARG A 107 -5.04 -6.39 4.27
N SER A 108 -4.29 -6.25 3.19
CA SER A 108 -2.95 -5.67 3.19
C SER A 108 -3.03 -4.15 3.39
N THR A 109 -2.20 -3.61 4.27
CA THR A 109 -2.12 -2.16 4.53
C THR A 109 -1.47 -1.42 3.36
N ASP A 110 -1.71 -0.11 3.23
CA ASP A 110 -1.08 0.71 2.20
C ASP A 110 0.44 0.73 2.34
N GLN A 111 0.94 0.75 3.58
CA GLN A 111 2.36 0.55 3.86
C GLN A 111 2.90 -0.76 3.23
N SER A 112 2.17 -1.87 3.33
CA SER A 112 2.60 -3.14 2.73
C SER A 112 2.66 -3.07 1.21
N VAL A 113 1.74 -2.34 0.58
CA VAL A 113 1.74 -2.14 -0.87
C VAL A 113 2.91 -1.26 -1.29
N TRP A 114 3.15 -0.15 -0.60
CA TRP A 114 4.31 0.69 -0.86
C TRP A 114 5.63 -0.05 -0.71
N MET A 115 5.78 -0.89 0.31
CA MET A 115 6.97 -1.73 0.46
C MET A 115 7.11 -2.72 -0.71
N VAL A 116 6.02 -3.26 -1.25
CA VAL A 116 6.06 -4.08 -2.49
C VAL A 116 6.50 -3.23 -3.69
N VAL A 117 6.00 -2.00 -3.85
CA VAL A 117 6.46 -1.08 -4.89
C VAL A 117 7.97 -0.84 -4.78
N SER A 118 8.48 -0.61 -3.57
CA SER A 118 9.92 -0.45 -3.34
C SER A 118 10.72 -1.69 -3.72
N TYR A 119 10.19 -2.89 -3.44
CA TYR A 119 10.81 -4.14 -3.89
C TYR A 119 10.81 -4.24 -5.42
N LEU A 120 9.69 -3.95 -6.09
CA LEU A 120 9.62 -3.97 -7.55
C LEU A 120 10.63 -3.01 -8.17
N ASN A 121 10.73 -1.79 -7.65
CA ASN A 121 11.73 -0.81 -8.11
C ASN A 121 13.16 -1.35 -7.90
N SER A 122 13.44 -2.06 -6.81
CA SER A 122 14.76 -2.67 -6.58
C SER A 122 15.11 -3.83 -7.53
N LEU A 123 14.13 -4.43 -8.21
CA LEU A 123 14.41 -5.46 -9.22
C LEU A 123 14.96 -4.86 -10.52
N ASN A 124 14.48 -3.65 -10.83
CA ASN A 124 14.87 -2.86 -11.98
C ASN A 124 16.18 -2.11 -11.78
N ASP A 125 16.50 -1.84 -10.52
CA ASP A 125 17.69 -1.10 -10.15
C ASP A 125 18.92 -2.02 -10.26
N THR A 126 19.32 -2.22 -11.52
CA THR A 126 20.64 -2.74 -11.89
C THR A 126 21.73 -1.70 -11.69
N ALA A 127 21.41 -0.54 -11.06
CA ALA A 127 22.42 0.42 -10.65
C ALA A 127 23.49 -0.36 -9.89
N ASP A 128 24.65 -0.41 -10.55
CA ASP A 128 25.89 -1.04 -10.16
C ASP A 128 25.98 -1.03 -8.63
N VAL A 129 25.53 -2.13 -8.01
CA VAL A 129 25.66 -2.25 -6.58
C VAL A 129 27.15 -2.29 -6.41
N ASP A 130 27.74 -1.23 -5.88
CA ASP A 130 29.13 -1.20 -5.42
C ASP A 130 29.22 -2.21 -4.27
N VAL A 131 29.23 -3.49 -4.65
CA VAL A 131 29.45 -4.60 -3.75
C VAL A 131 30.94 -4.52 -3.47
N PRO A 132 31.37 -4.26 -2.22
CA PRO A 132 32.78 -4.26 -1.89
C PRO A 132 33.35 -5.64 -2.24
N GLY A 133 34.02 -5.71 -3.38
CA GLY A 133 34.39 -6.96 -4.02
C GLY A 133 35.29 -6.68 -5.21
N SER A 134 36.40 -7.41 -5.29
CA SER A 134 37.31 -7.33 -6.42
C SER A 134 37.06 -8.50 -7.35
N ALA A 135 36.73 -8.22 -8.61
CA ALA A 135 36.62 -9.26 -9.64
C ALA A 135 37.90 -10.10 -9.72
N THR A 136 39.07 -9.48 -9.55
CA THR A 136 40.37 -10.16 -9.47
C THR A 136 40.46 -11.11 -8.27
N SER A 137 39.99 -10.69 -7.09
CA SER A 137 39.99 -11.53 -5.90
C SER A 137 39.01 -12.71 -6.05
N GLY A 138 37.83 -12.48 -6.64
CA GLY A 138 36.88 -13.55 -6.96
C GLY A 138 37.46 -14.56 -7.96
N GLN A 139 38.17 -14.08 -8.99
CA GLN A 139 38.81 -14.94 -9.98
C GLN A 139 39.94 -15.79 -9.38
N GLN A 140 40.72 -15.23 -8.44
CA GLN A 140 41.75 -15.99 -7.73
C GLN A 140 41.17 -17.11 -6.85
N LEU A 141 40.04 -16.85 -6.18
CA LEU A 141 39.34 -17.87 -5.40
C LEU A 141 38.74 -18.96 -6.30
N PHE A 142 38.15 -18.58 -7.43
CA PHE A 142 37.54 -19.52 -8.37
C PHE A 142 38.58 -20.41 -9.07
N ALA A 143 39.71 -19.81 -9.48
CA ALA A 143 40.80 -20.53 -10.15
C ALA A 143 41.73 -21.25 -9.17
N GLY A 144 41.59 -21.00 -7.87
CA GLY A 144 42.30 -21.72 -6.83
C GLY A 144 41.86 -23.18 -6.76
N LYS A 145 42.81 -24.11 -6.70
CA LYS A 145 42.49 -25.50 -6.37
C LYS A 145 42.02 -25.51 -4.91
N GLY A 146 40.72 -25.73 -4.69
CA GLY A 146 40.19 -25.97 -3.37
C GLY A 146 41.00 -27.08 -2.70
N ASN A 147 41.72 -26.71 -1.65
CA ASN A 147 42.57 -27.61 -0.88
C ASN A 147 41.74 -28.53 0.02
#